data_AF-X1ETY2-F1
#
_entry.id   AF-X1ETY2-F1
#
_cell.length_a   1.000
_cell.length_b   1.000
_cell.length_c   1.000
_cell.angle_alpha   90.00
_cell.angle_beta   90.00
_cell.angle_gamma   90.00
#
_symmetry.space_group_name_H-M   'P 1'
#
loop_
_entity.id
_entity.type
_entity.pdbx_description
1 polymer ?
#
loop_
_entity_poly.entity_id
_entity_poly.type
_entity_poly.pdbx_seq_one_letter_code
_entity_poly.pdbx_strand_id
1 'polypeptide(L)'
;PPVRKLARERGIDLAAVTGTGDRGLVTRADLDAFETAAAAPAAVAPAGSTPDELRIPIKGVRKATADAMVRSAFGAPQATVFLTVDITPTTELIERLRARPDLADARPGLLAVVAKALCLAARRTPEVNSKWDEAAQEIVQTRAINLGIAAATPRGLLVPVIRDADGHSLAELSGAIRDLAVTARSGKTPPSALTGGTITITNV
;
A
#
# COMPACT_ATOMS: atom_id res chain seq x y z
N PRO A 1 44.80 -29.61 -23.38
CA PRO A 1 44.97 -28.63 -24.49
C PRO A 1 43.76 -27.72 -24.78
N PRO A 2 42.52 -28.23 -24.93
CA PRO A 2 41.39 -27.40 -25.39
C PRO A 2 40.91 -26.38 -24.35
N VAL A 3 40.79 -26.76 -23.07
CA VAL A 3 40.35 -25.86 -21.99
C VAL A 3 41.34 -24.71 -21.75
N ARG A 4 42.66 -24.96 -21.88
CA ARG A 4 43.68 -23.91 -21.72
C ARG A 4 43.70 -22.90 -22.85
N LYS A 5 43.40 -23.33 -24.08
CA LYS A 5 43.24 -22.44 -25.23
C LYS A 5 42.00 -21.57 -25.03
N LEU A 6 40.88 -22.17 -24.62
CA LEU A 6 39.63 -21.49 -24.36
C LEU A 6 39.73 -20.44 -23.23
N ALA A 7 40.37 -20.79 -22.12
CA ALA A 7 40.63 -19.85 -21.02
C ALA A 7 41.48 -18.66 -21.48
N ARG A 8 42.50 -18.89 -22.31
CA ARG A 8 43.35 -17.81 -22.85
C ARG A 8 42.60 -16.91 -23.83
N GLU A 9 41.75 -17.49 -24.69
CA GLU A 9 40.89 -16.72 -25.62
C GLU A 9 39.88 -15.84 -24.87
N ARG A 10 39.41 -16.29 -23.69
CA ARG A 10 38.47 -15.57 -22.83
C ARG A 10 39.16 -14.70 -21.76
N GLY A 11 40.48 -14.67 -21.70
CA GLY A 11 41.24 -13.91 -20.71
C GLY A 11 41.09 -14.40 -19.26
N ILE A 12 40.69 -15.66 -19.05
CA ILE A 12 40.46 -16.27 -17.73
C ILE A 12 41.77 -16.89 -17.21
N ASP A 13 42.18 -16.51 -16.01
CA ASP A 13 43.28 -17.18 -15.31
C ASP A 13 42.80 -18.52 -14.73
N LEU A 14 43.38 -19.61 -15.22
CA LEU A 14 43.05 -20.97 -14.77
C LEU A 14 43.41 -21.23 -13.30
N ALA A 15 44.34 -20.47 -12.71
CA ALA A 15 44.66 -20.59 -11.30
C ALA A 15 43.51 -20.11 -10.39
N ALA A 16 42.63 -19.25 -10.91
CA ALA A 16 41.47 -18.72 -10.19
C ALA A 16 40.21 -19.57 -10.33
N VAL A 17 40.23 -20.63 -11.17
CA VAL A 17 39.06 -21.46 -11.47
C VAL A 17 39.15 -22.77 -10.71
N THR A 18 38.16 -23.04 -9.85
CA THR A 18 38.03 -24.32 -9.15
C THR A 18 37.59 -25.40 -10.13
N GLY A 19 38.47 -26.38 -10.39
CA GLY A 19 38.19 -27.48 -11.32
C GLY A 19 37.38 -28.61 -10.67
N THR A 20 36.30 -29.04 -11.33
CA THR A 20 35.41 -30.10 -10.82
C THR A 20 35.57 -31.44 -11.54
N GLY A 21 36.46 -31.53 -12.54
CA GLY A 21 36.74 -32.74 -13.28
C GLY A 21 37.62 -33.75 -12.53
N ASP A 22 37.82 -34.93 -13.14
CA ASP A 22 38.64 -36.00 -12.58
C ASP A 22 40.01 -35.50 -12.12
N ARG A 23 40.35 -35.77 -10.85
CA ARG A 23 41.57 -35.29 -10.16
C ARG A 23 41.70 -33.76 -10.08
N GLY A 24 40.59 -33.02 -10.05
CA GLY A 24 40.58 -31.56 -9.93
C GLY A 24 40.90 -30.83 -11.23
N LEU A 25 40.74 -31.50 -12.38
CA LEU A 25 40.94 -30.87 -13.69
C LEU A 25 39.84 -29.83 -13.96
N VAL A 26 40.26 -28.64 -14.37
CA VAL A 26 39.34 -27.59 -14.84
C VAL A 26 38.69 -28.03 -16.14
N THR A 27 37.37 -28.09 -16.15
CA THR A 27 36.54 -28.43 -17.30
C THR A 27 36.03 -27.17 -18.01
N ARG A 28 35.41 -27.32 -19.19
CA ARG A 28 34.75 -26.19 -19.87
C ARG A 28 33.59 -25.63 -19.04
N ALA A 29 32.82 -26.51 -18.38
CA ALA A 29 31.70 -26.11 -17.53
C ALA A 29 32.17 -25.21 -16.35
N ASP A 30 33.37 -25.46 -15.81
CA ASP A 30 33.94 -24.63 -14.75
C ASP A 30 34.29 -23.22 -15.24
N LEU A 31 34.76 -23.07 -16.48
CA LEU A 31 35.01 -21.76 -17.09
C LEU A 31 33.72 -20.99 -17.34
N ASP A 32 32.69 -21.67 -17.86
CA ASP A 32 31.38 -21.06 -18.11
C ASP A 32 30.71 -20.65 -16.77
N ALA A 33 30.85 -21.46 -15.72
CA ALA A 33 30.38 -21.13 -14.38
C ALA A 33 31.14 -19.94 -13.75
N PHE A 34 32.47 -19.87 -13.96
CA PHE A 34 33.29 -18.76 -13.49
C PHE A 34 32.91 -17.44 -14.15
N GLU A 35 32.67 -17.43 -15.48
CA GLU A 35 32.18 -16.23 -16.19
C GLU A 35 30.78 -15.82 -15.73
N THR A 36 29.88 -16.80 -15.50
CA THR A 36 28.52 -16.52 -15.01
C THR A 36 28.53 -15.94 -13.59
N ALA A 37 29.44 -16.42 -12.73
CA ALA A 37 29.64 -15.89 -11.38
C ALA A 37 30.29 -14.49 -11.39
N ALA A 38 31.20 -14.22 -12.33
CA ALA A 38 31.81 -12.90 -12.50
C ALA A 38 30.86 -11.87 -13.13
N ALA A 39 29.88 -12.33 -13.93
CA ALA A 39 28.85 -11.50 -14.55
C ALA A 39 27.62 -11.29 -13.65
N ALA A 40 27.52 -11.97 -12.51
CA ALA A 40 26.56 -11.60 -11.49
C ALA A 40 26.98 -10.24 -10.92
N PRO A 41 26.14 -9.20 -10.96
CA PRO A 41 26.48 -7.92 -10.36
C PRO A 41 26.68 -8.18 -8.87
N ALA A 42 27.93 -8.15 -8.43
CA ALA A 42 28.27 -8.10 -7.02
C ALA A 42 27.46 -6.94 -6.44
N ALA A 43 26.48 -7.24 -5.60
CA ALA A 43 25.74 -6.23 -4.87
C ALA A 43 26.79 -5.44 -4.10
N VAL A 44 27.10 -4.23 -4.58
CA VAL A 44 28.02 -3.31 -3.91
C VAL A 44 27.41 -3.07 -2.54
N ALA A 45 27.96 -3.74 -1.51
CA ALA A 45 27.64 -3.45 -0.13
C ALA A 45 27.98 -1.96 0.05
N PRO A 46 27.05 -1.11 0.48
CA PRO A 46 27.31 0.31 0.49
C PRO A 46 28.39 0.57 1.54
N ALA A 47 29.52 1.15 1.11
CA ALA A 47 30.65 1.49 1.97
C ALA A 47 30.12 2.24 3.22
N GLY A 48 30.35 1.66 4.40
CA GLY A 48 29.98 2.27 5.69
C GLY A 48 28.98 1.50 6.57
N SER A 49 28.61 0.25 6.27
CA SER A 49 27.82 -0.54 7.24
C SER A 49 28.69 -0.89 8.46
N THR A 50 28.38 -0.31 9.61
CA THR A 50 28.95 -0.78 10.88
C THR A 50 28.32 -2.12 11.27
N PRO A 51 28.99 -2.98 12.05
CA PRO A 51 28.45 -4.28 12.46
C PRO A 51 27.12 -4.20 13.23
N ASP A 52 26.82 -3.04 13.82
CA ASP A 52 25.61 -2.78 14.61
C ASP A 52 24.45 -2.19 13.77
N GLU A 53 24.59 -2.07 12.45
CA GLU A 53 23.58 -1.46 11.58
C GLU A 53 22.79 -2.49 10.74
N LEU A 54 21.48 -2.58 11.03
CA LEU A 54 20.52 -3.26 10.15
C LEU A 54 20.04 -2.32 9.04
N ARG A 55 20.40 -2.62 7.78
CA ARG A 55 19.99 -1.83 6.61
C ARG A 55 18.78 -2.46 5.92
N ILE A 56 17.63 -1.80 6.00
CA ILE A 56 16.39 -2.25 5.37
C ILE A 56 16.10 -1.40 4.13
N PRO A 57 16.07 -1.97 2.91
CA PRO A 57 15.82 -1.19 1.70
C PRO A 57 14.38 -0.66 1.64
N ILE A 58 14.22 0.59 1.19
CA ILE A 58 12.91 1.21 0.99
C ILE A 58 12.37 0.78 -0.38
N LYS A 59 11.34 -0.08 -0.39
CA LYS A 59 10.72 -0.62 -1.61
C LYS A 59 9.19 -0.65 -1.50
N GLY A 60 8.52 -0.74 -2.65
CA GLY A 60 7.08 -0.97 -2.75
C GLY A 60 6.23 0.05 -1.99
N VAL A 61 5.29 -0.45 -1.16
CA VAL A 61 4.35 0.36 -0.38
C VAL A 61 5.07 1.39 0.49
N ARG A 62 6.18 1.03 1.15
CA ARG A 62 6.91 1.96 2.03
C ARG A 62 7.44 3.17 1.26
N LYS A 63 7.97 2.96 0.05
CA LYS A 63 8.43 4.04 -0.83
C LYS A 63 7.25 4.94 -1.25
N ALA A 64 6.18 4.33 -1.74
CA ALA A 64 5.00 5.07 -2.19
C ALA A 64 4.34 5.90 -1.07
N THR A 65 4.26 5.35 0.14
CA THR A 65 3.75 6.07 1.31
C THR A 65 4.64 7.26 1.65
N ALA A 66 5.97 7.09 1.69
CA ALA A 66 6.90 8.18 1.97
C ALA A 66 6.74 9.31 0.94
N ASP A 67 6.73 8.97 -0.35
CA ASP A 67 6.57 9.95 -1.42
C ASP A 67 5.22 10.70 -1.32
N ALA A 68 4.13 9.99 -0.98
CA ALA A 68 2.81 10.60 -0.80
C ALA A 68 2.73 11.51 0.45
N MET A 69 3.37 11.12 1.55
CA MET A 69 3.41 11.92 2.77
C MET A 69 4.21 13.21 2.58
N VAL A 70 5.37 13.15 1.91
CA VAL A 70 6.15 14.35 1.59
C VAL A 70 5.35 15.29 0.69
N ARG A 71 4.71 14.77 -0.38
CA ARG A 71 3.86 15.60 -1.23
C ARG A 71 2.70 16.24 -0.46
N SER A 72 2.05 15.51 0.45
CA SER A 72 0.96 16.03 1.27
C SER A 72 1.44 17.13 2.23
N ALA A 73 2.57 16.91 2.92
CA ALA A 73 3.10 17.82 3.92
C ALA A 73 3.57 19.16 3.33
N PHE A 74 4.15 19.13 2.13
CA PHE A 74 4.69 20.34 1.49
C PHE A 74 3.80 20.93 0.39
N GLY A 75 2.85 20.16 -0.13
CA GLY A 75 1.94 20.60 -1.20
C GLY A 75 0.63 21.21 -0.73
N ALA A 76 0.26 21.04 0.55
CA ALA A 76 -0.99 21.56 1.10
C ALA A 76 -0.75 22.22 2.47
N PRO A 77 -1.20 23.47 2.69
CA PRO A 77 -1.27 24.06 4.03
C PRO A 77 -2.24 23.26 4.90
N GLN A 78 -1.77 22.74 6.03
CA GLN A 78 -2.55 21.87 6.90
C GLN A 78 -3.09 22.64 8.11
N ALA A 79 -4.38 22.48 8.38
CA ALA A 79 -5.04 22.94 9.60
C ALA A 79 -5.82 21.79 10.23
N THR A 80 -5.76 21.69 11.56
CA THR A 80 -6.37 20.59 12.31
C THR A 80 -7.46 21.11 13.23
N VAL A 81 -8.61 20.44 13.23
CA VAL A 81 -9.74 20.73 14.12
C VAL A 81 -9.98 19.52 15.02
N PHE A 82 -10.19 19.77 16.30
CA PHE A 82 -10.53 18.76 17.30
C PHE A 82 -11.93 19.01 17.83
N LEU A 83 -12.74 17.96 17.91
CA LEU A 83 -14.09 18.00 18.46
C LEU A 83 -14.31 16.77 19.33
N THR A 84 -14.93 16.98 20.49
CA THR A 84 -15.44 15.89 21.34
C THR A 84 -16.93 15.75 21.08
N VAL A 85 -17.38 14.54 20.76
CA VAL A 85 -18.77 14.24 20.44
C VAL A 85 -19.27 13.16 21.39
N ASP A 86 -20.40 13.41 22.06
CA ASP A 86 -21.09 12.37 22.82
C ASP A 86 -21.72 11.36 21.85
N ILE A 87 -21.25 10.11 21.94
CA ILE A 87 -21.69 9.02 21.07
C ILE A 87 -22.74 8.11 21.74
N THR A 88 -23.20 8.42 22.95
CA THR A 88 -24.21 7.63 23.68
C THR A 88 -25.48 7.38 22.83
N PRO A 89 -26.08 8.39 22.17
CA PRO A 89 -27.23 8.15 21.30
C PRO A 89 -26.90 7.27 20.08
N THR A 90 -25.64 7.32 19.63
CA THR A 90 -25.16 6.51 18.50
C THR A 90 -25.00 5.05 18.91
N THR A 91 -24.49 4.78 20.11
CA THR A 91 -24.35 3.41 20.62
C THR A 91 -25.72 2.77 20.82
N GLU A 92 -26.68 3.49 21.40
CA GLU A 92 -28.07 3.01 21.53
C GLU A 92 -28.73 2.74 20.17
N LEU A 93 -28.49 3.60 19.18
CA LEU A 93 -28.97 3.38 17.81
C LEU A 93 -28.40 2.07 17.24
N ILE A 94 -27.10 1.85 17.38
CA ILE A 94 -26.44 0.64 16.88
C ILE A 94 -27.01 -0.61 17.55
N GLU A 95 -27.27 -0.58 18.86
CA GLU A 95 -27.91 -1.69 19.58
C GLU A 95 -29.31 -2.00 19.03
N ARG A 96 -30.15 -0.98 18.84
CA ARG A 96 -31.49 -1.15 18.22
C ARG A 96 -31.41 -1.71 16.80
N LEU A 97 -30.45 -1.23 15.99
CA LEU A 97 -30.26 -1.72 14.63
C LEU A 97 -29.78 -3.17 14.60
N ARG A 98 -28.97 -3.60 15.56
CA ARG A 98 -28.52 -5.00 15.67
C ARG A 98 -29.60 -5.95 16.16
N ALA A 99 -30.57 -5.45 16.94
CA ALA A 99 -31.73 -6.22 17.39
C ALA A 99 -32.76 -6.47 16.28
N ARG A 100 -32.67 -5.74 15.16
CA ARG A 100 -33.57 -5.91 14.02
C ARG A 100 -33.20 -7.14 13.17
N PRO A 101 -34.12 -8.10 12.96
CA PRO A 101 -33.85 -9.30 12.18
C PRO A 101 -33.43 -9.02 10.74
N ASP A 102 -34.01 -7.99 10.11
CA ASP A 102 -33.76 -7.64 8.72
C ASP A 102 -32.40 -6.94 8.48
N LEU A 103 -31.73 -6.52 9.57
CA LEU A 103 -30.38 -5.95 9.55
C LEU A 103 -29.35 -6.84 10.26
N ALA A 104 -29.76 -8.05 10.64
CA ALA A 104 -28.94 -8.97 11.41
C ALA A 104 -27.65 -9.37 10.68
N ASP A 105 -27.68 -9.45 9.35
CA ASP A 105 -26.51 -9.77 8.53
C ASP A 105 -25.62 -8.55 8.29
N ALA A 106 -26.23 -7.37 8.14
CA ALA A 106 -25.51 -6.12 7.90
C ALA A 106 -24.64 -5.72 9.10
N ARG A 107 -25.04 -6.10 10.33
CA ARG A 107 -24.41 -5.76 11.62
C ARG A 107 -23.71 -4.40 11.62
N PRO A 108 -24.46 -3.29 11.55
CA PRO A 108 -23.88 -1.96 11.55
C PRO A 108 -22.99 -1.75 12.78
N GLY A 109 -21.83 -1.15 12.53
CA GLY A 109 -20.88 -0.74 13.54
C GLY A 109 -20.74 0.78 13.59
N LEU A 110 -19.99 1.27 14.58
CA LEU A 110 -19.75 2.71 14.75
C LEU A 110 -19.17 3.34 13.48
N LEU A 111 -18.17 2.70 12.87
CA LEU A 111 -17.54 3.19 11.65
C LEU A 111 -18.54 3.34 10.49
N ALA A 112 -19.52 2.44 10.36
CA ALA A 112 -20.54 2.54 9.31
C ALA A 112 -21.49 3.73 9.56
N VAL A 113 -21.85 3.99 10.82
CA VAL A 113 -22.66 5.16 11.18
C VAL A 113 -21.89 6.46 10.94
N VAL A 114 -20.62 6.52 11.34
CA VAL A 114 -19.73 7.67 11.09
C VAL A 114 -19.53 7.88 9.58
N ALA A 115 -19.29 6.82 8.82
CA ALA A 115 -19.18 6.88 7.36
C ALA A 115 -20.47 7.44 6.73
N LYS A 116 -21.63 6.97 7.17
CA LYS A 116 -22.91 7.50 6.68
C LYS A 116 -23.09 8.97 7.04
N ALA A 117 -22.79 9.35 8.28
CA ALA A 117 -22.87 10.73 8.74
C ALA A 117 -21.93 11.64 7.94
N LEU A 118 -20.69 11.21 7.68
CA LEU A 118 -19.74 11.95 6.86
C LEU A 118 -20.27 12.16 5.43
N CYS A 119 -20.81 11.11 4.80
CA CYS A 119 -21.40 11.24 3.47
C CYS A 119 -22.59 12.23 3.46
N LEU A 120 -23.44 12.18 4.49
CA LEU A 120 -24.55 13.14 4.63
C LEU A 120 -24.05 14.58 4.81
N ALA A 121 -23.00 14.78 5.61
CA ALA A 121 -22.41 16.09 5.87
C ALA A 121 -21.72 16.65 4.61
N ALA A 122 -20.89 15.86 3.95
CA ALA A 122 -20.19 16.27 2.72
C ALA A 122 -21.15 16.60 1.57
N ARG A 123 -22.34 15.96 1.50
CA ARG A 123 -23.38 16.41 0.55
C ARG A 123 -23.99 17.76 0.89
N ARG A 124 -24.05 18.13 2.17
CA ARG A 124 -24.56 19.43 2.63
C ARG A 124 -23.51 20.54 2.56
N THR A 125 -22.24 20.18 2.54
CA THR A 125 -21.09 21.10 2.43
C THR A 125 -20.16 20.61 1.32
N PRO A 126 -20.53 20.78 0.03
CA PRO A 126 -19.81 20.19 -1.10
C PRO A 126 -18.34 20.60 -1.21
N GLU A 127 -17.96 21.75 -0.65
CA GLU A 127 -16.59 22.26 -0.63
C GLU A 127 -15.60 21.27 -0.02
N VAL A 128 -16.03 20.49 0.98
CA VAL A 128 -15.17 19.48 1.63
C VAL A 128 -14.85 18.28 0.72
N ASN A 129 -15.57 18.13 -0.39
CA ASN A 129 -15.38 17.06 -1.38
C ASN A 129 -14.79 17.61 -2.70
N SER A 130 -13.76 18.45 -2.57
CA SER A 130 -13.07 19.10 -3.68
C SER A 130 -11.59 18.72 -3.73
N LYS A 131 -10.99 18.77 -4.92
CA LYS A 131 -9.54 18.65 -5.12
C LYS A 131 -8.98 19.91 -5.77
N TRP A 132 -7.74 20.22 -5.42
CA TRP A 132 -6.96 21.27 -6.07
C TRP A 132 -6.27 20.69 -7.31
N ASP A 133 -6.55 21.25 -8.50
CA ASP A 133 -5.91 20.88 -9.75
C ASP A 133 -4.95 21.98 -10.18
N GLU A 134 -3.69 21.84 -9.75
CA GLU A 134 -2.63 22.81 -10.04
C GLU A 134 -2.34 22.91 -11.54
N ALA A 135 -2.44 21.82 -12.29
CA ALA A 135 -2.12 21.83 -13.72
C ALA A 135 -3.16 22.63 -14.51
N ALA A 136 -4.44 22.50 -14.14
CA ALA A 136 -5.54 23.24 -14.74
C ALA A 136 -5.77 24.63 -14.10
N GLN A 137 -5.15 24.92 -12.95
CA GLN A 137 -5.44 26.09 -12.11
C GLN A 137 -6.92 26.16 -11.68
N GLU A 138 -7.47 25.02 -11.26
CA GLU A 138 -8.89 24.87 -10.94
C GLU A 138 -9.13 24.18 -9.58
N ILE A 139 -10.25 24.51 -8.95
CA ILE A 139 -10.82 23.72 -7.87
C ILE A 139 -11.87 22.79 -8.49
N VAL A 140 -11.62 21.49 -8.44
CA VAL A 140 -12.54 20.48 -8.97
C VAL A 140 -13.41 19.96 -7.82
N GLN A 141 -14.67 20.36 -7.80
CA GLN A 141 -15.66 19.87 -6.85
C GLN A 141 -16.41 18.67 -7.43
N THR A 142 -16.48 17.58 -6.67
CA THR A 142 -17.16 16.34 -7.11
C THR A 142 -18.42 16.10 -6.31
N ARG A 143 -19.52 15.73 -7.00
CA ARG A 143 -20.80 15.43 -6.33
C ARG A 143 -20.81 14.03 -5.69
N ALA A 144 -20.22 13.06 -6.38
CA ALA A 144 -20.11 11.69 -5.89
C ALA A 144 -19.08 11.62 -4.75
N ILE A 145 -19.40 10.90 -3.68
CA ILE A 145 -18.50 10.73 -2.54
C ILE A 145 -17.86 9.34 -2.63
N ASN A 146 -16.58 9.30 -2.98
CA ASN A 146 -15.80 8.06 -3.00
C ASN A 146 -15.01 7.96 -1.69
N LEU A 147 -15.50 7.14 -0.77
CA LEU A 147 -15.01 7.09 0.60
C LEU A 147 -13.83 6.13 0.74
N GLY A 148 -12.64 6.68 1.02
CA GLY A 148 -11.46 5.91 1.41
C GLY A 148 -11.55 5.46 2.88
N ILE A 149 -11.29 4.18 3.15
CA ILE A 149 -11.23 3.65 4.52
C ILE A 149 -9.82 3.14 4.78
N ALA A 150 -9.15 3.71 5.77
CA ALA A 150 -7.81 3.27 6.15
C ALA A 150 -7.86 1.87 6.78
N ALA A 151 -7.06 0.95 6.26
CA ALA A 151 -6.96 -0.42 6.72
C ALA A 151 -5.49 -0.78 7.01
N ALA A 152 -5.20 -1.10 8.27
CA ALA A 152 -3.90 -1.61 8.68
C ALA A 152 -3.73 -3.06 8.20
N THR A 153 -2.64 -3.33 7.47
CA THR A 153 -2.32 -4.68 6.97
C THR A 153 -0.88 -5.05 7.35
N PRO A 154 -0.51 -6.35 7.29
CA PRO A 154 0.88 -6.77 7.52
C PRO A 154 1.90 -6.12 6.56
N ARG A 155 1.45 -5.62 5.40
CA ARG A 155 2.29 -4.95 4.40
C ARG A 155 2.35 -3.44 4.56
N GLY A 156 1.65 -2.89 5.55
CA GLY A 156 1.51 -1.45 5.80
C GLY A 156 0.06 -0.98 5.74
N LEU A 157 -0.12 0.34 5.77
CA LEU A 157 -1.42 0.97 5.66
C LEU A 157 -1.87 1.03 4.19
N LEU A 158 -3.10 0.58 3.92
CA LEU A 158 -3.77 0.74 2.63
C LEU A 158 -5.05 1.55 2.83
N VAL A 159 -5.48 2.26 1.79
CA VAL A 159 -6.74 3.01 1.80
C VAL A 159 -7.57 2.62 0.59
N PRO A 160 -8.30 1.49 0.64
CA PRO A 160 -9.23 1.15 -0.43
C PRO A 160 -10.48 2.05 -0.38
N VAL A 161 -11.17 2.13 -1.51
CA VAL A 161 -12.21 3.13 -1.78
C VAL A 161 -13.56 2.46 -1.99
N ILE A 162 -14.57 2.91 -1.26
CA ILE A 162 -15.98 2.61 -1.51
C ILE A 162 -16.50 3.68 -2.47
N ARG A 163 -16.81 3.29 -3.70
CA ARG A 163 -17.34 4.20 -4.73
C ARG A 163 -18.77 4.62 -4.40
N ASP A 164 -19.14 5.85 -4.75
CA ASP A 164 -20.52 6.38 -4.64
C ASP A 164 -21.16 6.12 -3.27
N ALA A 165 -20.35 6.24 -2.20
CA ALA A 165 -20.71 5.89 -0.83
C ALA A 165 -21.88 6.72 -0.29
N ASP A 166 -22.15 7.89 -0.87
CA ASP A 166 -23.30 8.71 -0.54
C ASP A 166 -24.64 8.10 -0.95
N GLY A 167 -24.64 7.28 -2.00
CA GLY A 167 -25.80 6.51 -2.47
C GLY A 167 -26.09 5.28 -1.62
N HIS A 168 -25.10 4.74 -0.92
CA HIS A 168 -25.26 3.51 -0.14
C HIS A 168 -26.12 3.72 1.12
N SER A 169 -27.00 2.78 1.40
CA SER A 169 -27.66 2.63 2.70
C SER A 169 -26.66 2.30 3.80
N LEU A 170 -27.10 2.41 5.07
CA LEU A 170 -26.24 2.05 6.20
C LEU A 170 -25.84 0.56 6.17
N ALA A 171 -26.72 -0.32 5.70
CA ALA A 171 -26.46 -1.75 5.58
C ALA A 171 -25.40 -2.04 4.51
N GLU A 172 -25.55 -1.42 3.32
CA GLU A 172 -24.59 -1.55 2.21
C GLU A 172 -23.22 -1.00 2.58
N LEU A 173 -23.15 0.16 3.27
CA LEU A 173 -21.88 0.68 3.80
C LEU A 173 -21.25 -0.28 4.81
N SER A 174 -22.05 -0.88 5.69
CA SER A 174 -21.54 -1.84 6.68
C SER A 174 -20.95 -3.08 6.01
N GLY A 175 -21.60 -3.60 4.97
CA GLY A 175 -21.07 -4.70 4.14
C GLY A 175 -19.79 -4.30 3.41
N ALA A 176 -19.81 -3.18 2.67
CA ALA A 176 -18.68 -2.69 1.90
C ALA A 176 -17.42 -2.45 2.76
N ILE A 177 -17.58 -1.87 3.96
CA ILE A 177 -16.47 -1.67 4.90
C ILE A 177 -15.90 -3.02 5.38
N ARG A 178 -16.76 -4.00 5.64
CA ARG A 178 -16.36 -5.34 6.09
C ARG A 178 -15.57 -6.06 5.00
N ASP A 179 -16.09 -6.07 3.78
CA ASP A 179 -15.48 -6.72 2.62
C ASP A 179 -14.13 -6.08 2.31
N LEU A 180 -14.07 -4.75 2.28
CA LEU A 180 -12.84 -3.98 2.11
C LEU A 180 -11.79 -4.39 3.14
N ALA A 181 -12.17 -4.47 4.42
CA ALA A 181 -11.25 -4.83 5.49
C ALA A 181 -10.74 -6.28 5.36
N VAL A 182 -11.60 -7.22 4.96
CA VAL A 182 -11.22 -8.61 4.68
C VAL A 182 -10.25 -8.67 3.50
N THR A 183 -10.58 -8.01 2.38
CA THR A 183 -9.75 -7.98 1.18
C THR A 183 -8.38 -7.35 1.47
N ALA A 184 -8.34 -6.23 2.19
CA ALA A 184 -7.11 -5.56 2.59
C ALA A 184 -6.20 -6.46 3.44
N ARG A 185 -6.76 -7.08 4.50
CA ARG A 185 -6.00 -8.00 5.35
C ARG A 185 -5.51 -9.23 4.61
N SER A 186 -6.28 -9.73 3.64
CA SER A 186 -5.86 -10.86 2.80
C SER A 186 -4.77 -10.52 1.78
N GLY A 187 -4.43 -9.23 1.62
CA GLY A 187 -3.43 -8.77 0.65
C GLY A 187 -3.89 -8.83 -0.80
N LYS A 188 -5.21 -8.97 -1.04
CA LYS A 188 -5.82 -9.12 -2.36
C LYS A 188 -6.45 -7.84 -2.91
N THR A 189 -6.21 -6.69 -2.26
CA THR A 189 -6.76 -5.41 -2.75
C THR A 189 -6.16 -5.05 -4.10
N PRO A 190 -6.96 -4.95 -5.17
CA PRO A 190 -6.46 -4.59 -6.48
C PRO A 190 -6.08 -3.10 -6.52
N PRO A 191 -5.13 -2.69 -7.39
CA PRO A 191 -4.75 -1.28 -7.53
C PRO A 191 -5.93 -0.35 -7.86
N SER A 192 -6.91 -0.81 -8.63
CA SER A 192 -8.12 -0.06 -8.97
C SER A 192 -9.01 0.30 -7.78
N ALA A 193 -8.90 -0.46 -6.67
CA ALA A 193 -9.59 -0.17 -5.43
C ALA A 193 -8.86 0.86 -4.56
N LEU A 194 -7.62 1.24 -4.90
CA LEU A 194 -6.78 2.18 -4.12
C LEU A 194 -6.75 3.60 -4.71
N THR A 195 -7.53 3.88 -5.75
CA THR A 195 -7.49 5.15 -6.49
C THR A 195 -8.85 5.84 -6.53
N GLY A 196 -8.86 7.16 -6.70
CA GLY A 196 -10.09 7.95 -6.90
C GLY A 196 -10.97 8.10 -5.66
N GLY A 197 -10.41 7.92 -4.46
CA GLY A 197 -11.05 8.37 -3.23
C GLY A 197 -11.07 9.90 -3.19
N THR A 198 -12.15 10.48 -2.68
CA THR A 198 -12.33 11.94 -2.57
C THR A 198 -12.24 12.41 -1.13
N ILE A 199 -12.61 11.56 -0.17
CA ILE A 199 -12.49 11.82 1.27
C ILE A 199 -12.10 10.53 1.99
N THR A 200 -11.37 10.62 3.11
CA THR A 200 -10.84 9.45 3.82
C THR A 200 -11.26 9.44 5.29
N ILE A 201 -11.61 8.28 5.82
CA ILE A 201 -11.70 8.02 7.26
C ILE A 201 -10.54 7.12 7.69
N THR A 202 -9.90 7.50 8.78
CA THR A 202 -8.96 6.65 9.52
C THR A 202 -9.46 6.50 10.95
N ASN A 203 -9.38 5.28 11.50
CA ASN A 203 -9.62 5.02 12.91
C ASN A 203 -8.42 4.30 13.50
N VAL A 204 -8.06 4.67 14.73
CA VAL A 204 -6.97 4.09 15.53
C VAL A 204 -7.54 3.51 16.81
#